data_AF-A0A0Q7E7Y1-F1
#
_entry.id   AF-A0A0Q7E7Y1-F1
#
_cell.length_a   1.000
_cell.length_b   1.000
_cell.length_c   1.000
_cell.angle_alpha   90.00
_cell.angle_beta   90.00
_cell.angle_gamma   90.00
#
_symmetry.space_group_name_H-M   'P 1'
#
loop_
_entity.id
_entity.type
_entity.pdbx_description
1 polymer ?
#
loop_
_entity_poly.entity_id
_entity_poly.type
_entity_poly.pdbx_seq_one_letter_code
_entity_poly.pdbx_strand_id
1 'polypeptide(L)'
;MLCDQHEQALGVFDDYGVRFARSLKTYGVTENTMAVSVKNDRPERLAGFALAVIWRWHWKHRLNIGESPLGPYESPLREHLLGSSPFPVSLIVTKPNVTIEGIPAPMAADPVRIRFAGRNSYILRFGVMDMIVRMDRNKWPAEIEAHDTSERSPAHVLIERTKDIRGIPAFRPLIERFGGTA
;
A
#
# COMPACT_ATOMS: atom_id res chain seq x y z
N MET A 1 -19.63 8.15 -5.60
CA MET A 1 -19.66 8.38 -4.15
C MET A 1 -20.26 7.13 -3.51
N LEU A 2 -19.64 6.55 -2.48
CA LEU A 2 -20.24 5.44 -1.72
C LEU A 2 -21.36 6.00 -0.81
N CYS A 3 -22.31 5.17 -0.36
CA CYS A 3 -23.31 5.61 0.62
C CYS A 3 -22.71 5.68 2.03
N ASP A 4 -23.33 6.43 2.94
CA ASP A 4 -22.84 6.66 4.31
C ASP A 4 -22.57 5.35 5.07
N GLN A 5 -23.38 4.32 4.84
CA GLN A 5 -23.20 2.99 5.45
C GLN A 5 -21.88 2.33 5.00
N HIS A 6 -21.52 2.48 3.72
CA HIS A 6 -20.25 1.96 3.22
C HIS A 6 -19.05 2.75 3.77
N GLU A 7 -19.15 4.08 3.86
CA GLU A 7 -18.08 4.90 4.45
C GLU A 7 -17.86 4.56 5.93
N GLN A 8 -18.94 4.35 6.70
CA GLN A 8 -18.81 3.88 8.09
C GLN A 8 -18.17 2.50 8.20
N ALA A 9 -18.55 1.56 7.33
CA ALA A 9 -17.95 0.22 7.32
C ALA A 9 -16.45 0.28 7.01
N LEU A 10 -16.03 1.15 6.08
CA LEU A 10 -14.62 1.32 5.72
C LEU A 10 -13.82 2.13 6.76
N GLY A 11 -14.48 2.98 7.55
CA GLY A 11 -13.83 3.87 8.51
C GLY A 11 -12.95 3.14 9.54
N VAL A 12 -13.34 1.93 9.95
CA VAL A 12 -12.52 1.12 10.89
C VAL A 12 -11.16 0.72 10.31
N PHE A 13 -11.11 0.49 8.99
CA PHE A 13 -9.88 0.17 8.28
C PHE A 13 -9.04 1.43 8.09
N ASP A 14 -9.67 2.53 7.67
CA ASP A 14 -9.01 3.82 7.46
C ASP A 14 -8.36 4.36 8.73
N ASP A 15 -9.08 4.34 9.85
CA ASP A 15 -8.55 4.73 11.16
C ASP A 15 -7.35 3.88 11.57
N TYR A 16 -7.38 2.58 11.25
CA TYR A 16 -6.26 1.69 11.55
C TYR A 16 -5.05 1.99 10.64
N GLY A 17 -5.25 2.11 9.33
CA GLY A 17 -4.20 2.44 8.37
C GLY A 17 -3.51 3.77 8.68
N VAL A 18 -4.28 4.80 9.02
CA VAL A 18 -3.76 6.12 9.43
C VAL A 18 -2.93 6.01 10.72
N ARG A 19 -3.41 5.30 11.73
CA ARG A 19 -2.65 5.10 12.99
C ARG A 19 -1.36 4.33 12.74
N PHE A 20 -1.40 3.28 11.92
CA PHE A 20 -0.23 2.51 11.56
C PHE A 20 0.81 3.39 10.84
N ALA A 21 0.39 4.17 9.83
CA ALA A 21 1.28 5.10 9.12
C ALA A 21 1.90 6.16 10.05
N ARG A 22 1.12 6.68 11.01
CA ARG A 22 1.61 7.62 12.03
C ARG A 22 2.64 6.96 12.96
N SER A 23 2.41 5.72 13.38
CA SER A 23 3.38 4.96 14.17
C SER A 23 4.67 4.71 13.38
N LEU A 24 4.57 4.26 12.12
CA LEU A 24 5.75 4.07 11.27
C LEU A 24 6.54 5.37 11.04
N LYS A 25 5.87 6.53 11.01
CA LYS A 25 6.53 7.84 10.86
C LYS A 25 7.50 8.14 12.01
N THR A 26 7.26 7.64 13.22
CA THR A 26 8.14 7.90 14.38
C THR A 26 9.44 7.11 14.33
N TYR A 27 9.56 6.11 13.46
CA TYR A 27 10.79 5.35 13.29
C TYR A 27 11.76 6.14 12.41
N GLY A 28 12.85 6.61 13.04
CA GLY A 28 14.01 7.16 12.33
C GLY A 28 14.66 6.06 11.49
N VAL A 29 14.95 6.39 10.24
CA VAL A 29 15.63 5.49 9.30
C VAL A 29 17.05 6.01 9.10
N THR A 30 18.04 5.15 9.30
CA THR A 30 19.44 5.40 8.91
C THR A 30 19.78 4.60 7.64
N GLU A 31 20.90 4.91 6.99
CA GLU A 31 21.34 4.21 5.76
C GLU A 31 21.48 2.69 5.94
N ASN A 32 21.75 2.21 7.15
CA ASN A 32 21.93 0.79 7.46
C ASN A 32 20.65 0.10 7.94
N THR A 33 19.54 0.83 8.11
CA THR A 33 18.29 0.23 8.59
C THR A 33 17.60 -0.48 7.43
N MET A 34 17.55 -1.81 7.46
CA MET A 34 16.91 -2.63 6.41
C MET A 34 15.44 -2.94 6.70
N ALA A 35 15.05 -2.98 7.97
CA ALA A 35 13.69 -3.22 8.41
C ALA A 35 13.45 -2.64 9.80
N VAL A 36 12.19 -2.36 10.11
CA VAL A 36 11.73 -1.98 11.46
C VAL A 36 10.52 -2.82 11.85
N SER A 37 10.43 -3.17 13.13
CA SER A 37 9.28 -3.87 13.69
C SER A 37 8.27 -2.86 14.22
N VAL A 38 7.11 -2.76 13.59
CA VAL A 38 6.03 -1.84 13.99
C VAL A 38 4.88 -2.63 14.59
N LYS A 39 4.32 -2.16 15.70
CA LYS A 39 3.18 -2.81 16.34
C LYS A 39 2.01 -2.93 15.35
N ASN A 40 1.47 -4.14 15.19
CA ASN A 40 0.37 -4.42 14.27
C ASN A 40 -0.68 -5.31 14.96
N ASP A 41 -1.38 -4.77 15.94
CA ASP A 41 -2.32 -5.53 16.78
C ASP A 41 -3.52 -6.13 16.01
N ARG A 42 -3.80 -5.61 14.81
CA ARG A 42 -4.91 -6.02 13.94
C ARG A 42 -4.43 -6.11 12.48
N PRO A 43 -3.63 -7.13 12.11
CA PRO A 43 -3.12 -7.32 10.75
C PRO A 43 -4.21 -7.32 9.67
N GLU A 44 -5.37 -7.89 9.99
CA GLU A 44 -6.55 -7.93 9.13
C GLU A 44 -7.07 -6.53 8.79
N ARG A 45 -6.97 -5.58 9.73
CA ARG A 45 -7.41 -4.20 9.50
C ARG A 45 -6.44 -3.42 8.64
N LEU A 46 -5.14 -3.72 8.75
CA LEU A 46 -4.12 -3.13 7.88
C LEU A 46 -4.27 -3.60 6.44
N ALA A 47 -4.48 -4.91 6.24
CA ALA A 47 -4.79 -5.45 4.94
C ALA A 47 -6.11 -4.90 4.39
N GLY A 48 -7.16 -4.86 5.22
CA GLY A 48 -8.46 -4.25 4.89
C GLY A 48 -8.34 -2.79 4.44
N PHE A 49 -7.46 -2.00 5.07
CA PHE A 49 -7.18 -0.63 4.65
C PHE A 49 -6.64 -0.56 3.22
N ALA A 50 -5.61 -1.36 2.91
CA ALA A 50 -5.02 -1.39 1.58
C ALA A 50 -6.04 -1.81 0.51
N LEU A 51 -6.84 -2.84 0.84
CA LEU A 51 -7.93 -3.34 0.00
C LEU A 51 -9.03 -2.28 -0.22
N ALA A 52 -9.41 -1.52 0.81
CA ALA A 52 -10.40 -0.46 0.71
C ALA A 52 -9.93 0.69 -0.19
N VAL A 53 -8.63 1.04 -0.14
CA VAL A 53 -8.03 2.04 -1.04
C VAL A 53 -8.07 1.56 -2.49
N ILE A 54 -7.66 0.31 -2.76
CA ILE A 54 -7.71 -0.30 -4.09
C ILE A 54 -9.14 -0.33 -4.63
N TRP A 55 -10.10 -0.78 -3.81
CA TRP A 55 -11.50 -0.89 -4.19
C TRP A 55 -12.09 0.48 -4.57
N ARG A 56 -11.90 1.50 -3.72
CA ARG A 56 -12.36 2.87 -3.99
C ARG A 56 -11.71 3.46 -5.24
N TRP A 57 -10.41 3.24 -5.44
CA TRP A 57 -9.73 3.72 -6.64
C TRP A 57 -10.31 3.11 -7.91
N HIS A 58 -10.56 1.80 -7.92
CA HIS A 58 -11.19 1.13 -9.05
C HIS A 58 -12.63 1.60 -9.28
N TRP A 59 -13.40 1.80 -8.21
CA TRP A 59 -14.77 2.31 -8.32
C TRP A 59 -14.81 3.72 -8.92
N LYS A 60 -13.88 4.60 -8.51
CA LYS A 60 -13.75 5.97 -9.05
C LYS A 60 -13.42 5.98 -10.54
N HIS A 61 -12.61 5.03 -11.01
CA HIS A 61 -12.13 4.97 -12.40
C HIS A 61 -12.93 4.00 -13.27
N ARG A 62 -14.09 3.52 -12.81
CA ARG A 62 -14.99 2.68 -13.60
C ARG A 62 -15.60 3.52 -14.73
N LEU A 63 -14.91 3.55 -15.87
CA LEU A 63 -15.38 4.17 -17.10
C LEU A 63 -16.45 3.27 -17.72
N ASN A 64 -17.73 3.46 -17.39
CA ASN A 64 -18.96 3.03 -18.12
C ASN A 64 -19.04 1.64 -18.82
N ILE A 65 -18.09 0.73 -18.60
CA ILE A 65 -18.01 -0.58 -19.22
C ILE A 65 -18.50 -1.59 -18.17
N GLY A 66 -19.40 -2.48 -18.58
CA GLY A 66 -20.14 -3.38 -17.68
C GLY A 66 -19.28 -4.32 -16.83
N GLU A 67 -17.97 -4.41 -17.08
CA GLU A 67 -17.05 -5.27 -16.33
C GLU A 67 -16.37 -4.52 -15.18
N SER A 68 -16.27 -5.16 -14.01
CA SER A 68 -15.46 -4.61 -12.93
C SER A 68 -13.99 -4.66 -13.34
N PRO A 69 -13.22 -3.56 -13.16
CA PRO A 69 -11.78 -3.58 -13.40
C PRO A 69 -11.04 -4.51 -12.43
N LEU A 70 -11.61 -4.87 -11.27
CA LEU A 70 -11.08 -5.90 -10.37
C LEU A 70 -11.41 -7.34 -10.82
N GLY A 71 -12.21 -7.48 -11.89
CA GLY A 71 -12.58 -8.76 -12.47
C GLY A 71 -13.23 -9.70 -11.44
N PRO A 72 -12.76 -10.95 -11.31
CA PRO A 72 -13.36 -11.94 -10.40
C PRO A 72 -13.17 -11.59 -8.92
N TYR A 73 -12.30 -10.64 -8.58
CA TYR A 73 -12.02 -10.26 -7.20
C TYR A 73 -12.98 -9.20 -6.65
N GLU A 74 -13.78 -8.54 -7.48
CA GLU A 74 -14.69 -7.46 -7.05
C GLU A 74 -15.68 -7.93 -5.97
N SER A 75 -16.49 -8.95 -6.27
CA SER A 75 -17.53 -9.40 -5.36
C SER A 75 -16.97 -9.93 -4.04
N PRO A 76 -15.95 -10.83 -4.04
CA PRO A 76 -15.39 -11.32 -2.79
C PRO A 76 -14.68 -10.24 -1.98
N LEU A 77 -14.02 -9.27 -2.63
CA LEU A 77 -13.40 -8.13 -1.97
C LEU A 77 -14.46 -7.26 -1.28
N ARG A 78 -15.56 -6.97 -1.98
CA ARG A 78 -16.66 -6.18 -1.44
C ARG A 78 -17.30 -6.88 -0.25
N GLU A 79 -17.54 -8.19 -0.33
CA GLU A 79 -18.08 -8.98 0.79
C GLU A 79 -17.14 -9.02 2.00
N HIS A 80 -15.84 -8.93 1.77
CA HIS A 80 -14.86 -8.83 2.85
C HIS A 80 -14.80 -7.45 3.50
N LEU A 81 -14.86 -6.40 2.69
CA LEU A 81 -14.80 -5.02 3.19
C LEU A 81 -16.10 -4.58 3.87
N LEU A 82 -17.25 -5.07 3.40
CA LEU A 82 -18.57 -4.63 3.86
C LEU A 82 -19.35 -5.68 4.64
N GLY A 83 -18.90 -6.93 4.60
CA GLY A 83 -19.52 -8.06 5.27
C GLY A 83 -18.54 -8.79 6.19
N SER A 84 -18.76 -10.08 6.36
CA SER A 84 -17.98 -10.92 7.28
C SER A 84 -17.19 -12.02 6.57
N SER A 85 -17.06 -11.94 5.23
CA SER A 85 -16.39 -12.98 4.45
C SER A 85 -14.87 -12.78 4.49
N PRO A 86 -14.05 -13.81 4.78
CA PRO A 86 -12.61 -13.68 4.68
C PRO A 86 -12.18 -13.57 3.21
N PHE A 87 -11.24 -12.68 2.93
CA PHE A 87 -10.64 -12.56 1.60
C PHE A 87 -9.15 -12.89 1.68
N PRO A 88 -8.64 -13.77 0.79
CA PRO A 88 -7.22 -14.10 0.78
C PRO A 88 -6.42 -12.86 0.37
N VAL A 89 -5.64 -12.32 1.31
CA VAL A 89 -4.80 -11.15 1.08
C VAL A 89 -3.45 -11.34 1.76
N SER A 90 -2.42 -11.08 0.99
CA SER A 90 -1.06 -10.94 1.50
C SER A 90 -0.63 -9.48 1.35
N LEU A 91 0.04 -8.97 2.38
CA LEU A 91 0.44 -7.56 2.44
C LEU A 91 1.89 -7.44 2.84
N ILE A 92 2.70 -6.85 1.96
CA ILE A 92 4.05 -6.37 2.32
C ILE A 92 3.98 -4.87 2.52
N VAL A 93 4.52 -4.38 3.62
CA VAL A 93 4.66 -2.95 3.86
C VAL A 93 6.13 -2.56 3.75
N THR A 94 6.40 -1.53 2.95
CA THR A 94 7.72 -0.90 2.90
C THR A 94 7.62 0.55 3.36
N LYS A 95 8.74 1.12 3.79
CA LYS A 95 8.93 2.54 4.03
C LYS A 95 9.82 3.10 2.94
N PRO A 96 9.26 3.87 1.98
CA PRO A 96 10.06 4.53 0.96
C PRO A 96 11.09 5.46 1.60
N ASN A 97 12.31 5.45 1.06
CA ASN A 97 13.38 6.35 1.46
C ASN A 97 13.78 7.22 0.26
N VAL A 98 12.81 7.99 -0.24
CA VAL A 98 13.02 8.91 -1.37
C VAL A 98 13.39 10.27 -0.82
N THR A 99 14.42 10.88 -1.41
CA THR A 99 14.92 12.20 -1.01
C THR A 99 14.99 13.15 -2.20
N ILE A 100 14.85 14.45 -1.92
CA ILE A 100 15.15 15.56 -2.82
C ILE A 100 16.26 16.35 -2.14
N GLU A 101 17.45 16.39 -2.73
CA GLU A 101 18.61 17.09 -2.16
C GLU A 101 18.93 16.65 -0.71
N GLY A 102 18.76 15.36 -0.42
CA GLY A 102 18.97 14.79 0.92
C GLY A 102 17.81 14.99 1.90
N ILE A 103 16.75 15.71 1.51
CA ILE A 103 15.55 15.92 2.32
C ILE A 103 14.50 14.85 1.99
N PRO A 104 13.92 14.13 2.96
CA PRO A 104 12.86 13.15 2.71
C PRO A 104 11.66 13.76 1.96
N ALA A 105 11.26 13.13 0.87
CA ALA A 105 10.16 13.55 0.02
C ALA A 105 9.02 12.51 0.07
N PRO A 106 8.04 12.67 0.98
CA PRO A 106 6.87 11.81 1.01
C PRO A 106 6.07 12.06 -0.26
N MET A 107 5.69 10.98 -0.95
CA MET A 107 4.84 11.04 -2.13
C MET A 107 3.57 10.28 -1.82
N ALA A 108 2.44 10.68 -2.40
CA ALA A 108 1.26 9.83 -2.47
C ALA A 108 1.15 9.34 -3.92
N ALA A 109 0.79 8.08 -4.10
CA ALA A 109 0.62 7.50 -5.42
C ALA A 109 -0.66 6.66 -5.42
N ASP A 110 -1.41 6.80 -6.51
CA ASP A 110 -2.56 5.97 -6.78
C ASP A 110 -2.17 4.48 -6.79
N PRO A 111 -3.11 3.57 -6.47
CA PRO A 111 -2.91 2.15 -6.67
C PRO A 111 -2.51 1.83 -8.12
N VAL A 112 -1.42 1.11 -8.30
CA VAL A 112 -0.92 0.66 -9.60
C VAL A 112 -0.71 -0.84 -9.60
N ARG A 113 -1.08 -1.50 -10.69
CA ARG A 113 -0.76 -2.92 -10.91
C ARG A 113 0.72 -3.09 -11.18
N ILE A 114 1.36 -4.02 -10.47
CA ILE A 114 2.77 -4.36 -10.63
C ILE A 114 2.98 -5.87 -10.64
N ARG A 115 4.18 -6.27 -11.08
CA ARG A 115 4.70 -7.62 -10.89
C ARG A 115 5.73 -7.57 -9.75
N PHE A 116 5.39 -8.11 -8.58
CA PHE A 116 6.30 -8.14 -7.43
C PHE A 116 6.65 -9.59 -7.08
N ALA A 117 7.94 -9.91 -6.96
CA ALA A 117 8.43 -11.26 -6.67
C ALA A 117 7.79 -12.34 -7.58
N GLY A 118 7.61 -12.02 -8.86
CA GLY A 118 6.98 -12.93 -9.83
C GLY A 118 5.47 -13.13 -9.67
N ARG A 119 4.78 -12.33 -8.83
CA ARG A 119 3.33 -12.38 -8.63
C ARG A 119 2.66 -11.09 -9.13
N ASN A 120 1.38 -11.20 -9.51
CA ASN A 120 0.58 -10.02 -9.83
C ASN A 120 0.14 -9.36 -8.52
N SER A 121 0.38 -8.06 -8.40
CA SER A 121 0.14 -7.33 -7.16
C SER A 121 -0.31 -5.91 -7.47
N TYR A 122 -0.82 -5.24 -6.45
CA TYR A 122 -0.97 -3.79 -6.46
C TYR A 122 0.08 -3.19 -5.55
N ILE A 123 0.60 -2.03 -5.91
CA ILE A 123 1.30 -1.14 -4.99
C ILE A 123 0.48 0.13 -4.84
N LEU A 124 0.34 0.59 -3.62
CA LEU A 124 -0.21 1.91 -3.31
C LEU A 124 0.67 2.58 -2.28
N ARG A 125 0.73 3.91 -2.34
CA ARG A 125 1.54 4.70 -1.43
C ARG A 125 0.65 5.58 -0.57
N PHE A 126 0.78 5.43 0.74
CA PHE A 126 0.00 6.18 1.72
C PHE A 126 0.90 6.75 2.82
N GLY A 127 1.02 8.08 2.87
CA GLY A 127 1.85 8.76 3.86
C GLY A 127 3.33 8.38 3.75
N VAL A 128 3.83 7.61 4.72
CA VAL A 128 5.24 7.18 4.80
C VAL A 128 5.44 5.69 4.48
N MET A 129 4.42 5.01 3.93
CA MET A 129 4.50 3.60 3.57
C MET A 129 4.04 3.33 2.15
N ASP A 130 4.67 2.34 1.54
CA ASP A 130 4.10 1.62 0.41
C ASP A 130 3.50 0.31 0.90
N MET A 131 2.37 -0.06 0.31
CA MET A 131 1.64 -1.27 0.60
C MET A 131 1.56 -2.08 -0.69
N ILE A 132 2.26 -3.22 -0.71
CA ILE A 132 2.24 -4.17 -1.82
C ILE A 132 1.25 -5.27 -1.47
N VAL A 133 0.15 -5.30 -2.21
CA VAL A 133 -1.00 -6.15 -1.95
C VAL A 133 -1.09 -7.24 -3.01
N ARG A 134 -1.17 -8.49 -2.57
CA ARG A 134 -1.53 -9.62 -3.43
C ARG A 134 -2.89 -10.16 -3.01
N MET A 135 -3.77 -10.30 -4.00
CA MET A 135 -5.18 -10.69 -3.81
C MET A 135 -5.47 -12.12 -4.29
N ASP A 136 -4.46 -12.83 -4.80
CA ASP A 136 -4.58 -14.22 -5.21
C ASP A 136 -4.18 -15.19 -4.09
N ARG A 137 -4.53 -16.47 -4.26
CA ARG A 137 -4.24 -17.54 -3.29
C ARG A 137 -2.81 -18.08 -3.36
N ASN A 138 -1.99 -17.63 -4.32
CA ASN A 138 -0.65 -18.17 -4.51
C ASN A 138 0.30 -17.59 -3.46
N LYS A 139 0.97 -18.41 -2.65
CA LYS A 139 1.91 -17.88 -1.64
C LYS A 139 3.03 -17.04 -2.25
N TRP A 140 3.59 -16.18 -1.39
CA TRP A 140 4.84 -15.49 -1.69
C TRP A 140 5.96 -16.53 -1.81
N PRO A 141 7.05 -16.21 -2.53
CA PRO A 141 8.32 -16.88 -2.30
C PRO A 141 8.69 -16.82 -0.82
N ALA A 142 9.34 -17.85 -0.28
CA ALA A 142 9.56 -18.02 1.15
C ALA A 142 10.31 -16.83 1.78
N GLU A 143 11.27 -16.27 1.04
CA GLU A 143 12.04 -15.09 1.45
C GLU A 143 11.18 -13.83 1.62
N ILE A 144 10.07 -13.70 0.87
CA ILE A 144 9.13 -12.60 0.99
C ILE A 144 8.02 -12.92 2.01
N GLU A 145 7.59 -14.18 2.09
CA GLU A 145 6.56 -14.65 3.04
C GLU A 145 6.95 -14.36 4.49
N ALA A 146 8.26 -14.42 4.82
CA ALA A 146 8.78 -14.03 6.12
C ALA A 146 8.49 -12.57 6.52
N HIS A 147 8.15 -11.71 5.55
CA HIS A 147 7.83 -10.30 5.74
C HIS A 147 6.33 -10.00 5.53
N ASP A 148 5.48 -11.02 5.38
CA ASP A 148 4.04 -10.81 5.24
C ASP A 148 3.46 -10.19 6.53
N THR A 149 2.88 -9.01 6.38
CA THR A 149 2.32 -8.21 7.46
C THR A 149 0.82 -8.46 7.65
N SER A 150 0.15 -9.18 6.73
CA SER A 150 -1.27 -9.53 6.90
C SER A 150 -1.50 -10.60 7.97
N GLU A 151 -0.45 -11.32 8.38
CA GLU A 151 -0.53 -12.43 9.34
C GLU A 151 0.36 -12.24 10.58
N ARG A 152 1.01 -11.07 10.74
CA ARG A 152 2.08 -10.88 11.74
C ARG A 152 1.90 -9.63 12.61
N SER A 153 2.17 -9.81 13.91
CA SER A 153 2.46 -8.74 14.86
C SER A 153 3.74 -9.06 15.66
N PRO A 154 4.77 -8.19 15.68
CA PRO A 154 4.83 -6.90 15.00
C PRO A 154 4.95 -7.06 13.48
N ALA A 155 4.41 -6.10 12.72
CA ALA A 155 4.63 -6.02 11.29
C ALA A 155 6.12 -5.75 11.01
N HIS A 156 6.70 -6.52 10.10
CA HIS A 156 8.06 -6.29 9.61
C HIS A 156 7.98 -5.33 8.43
N VAL A 157 8.27 -4.05 8.67
CA VAL A 157 8.27 -3.04 7.61
C VAL A 157 9.66 -2.95 7.01
N LEU A 158 9.77 -3.25 5.72
CA LEU A 158 11.02 -3.17 4.98
C LEU A 158 11.36 -1.72 4.69
N ILE A 159 12.61 -1.32 4.90
CA ILE A 159 13.06 0.02 4.55
C ILE A 159 13.68 -0.03 3.15
N GLU A 160 13.22 0.83 2.26
CA GLU A 160 13.87 0.97 0.96
C GLU A 160 15.22 1.67 1.10
N ARG A 161 16.18 1.29 0.25
CA ARG A 161 17.44 2.03 0.13
C ARG A 161 17.16 3.49 -0.24
N THR A 162 17.99 4.40 0.27
CA THR A 162 17.92 5.81 -0.10
C THR A 162 17.99 5.96 -1.62
N LYS A 163 17.00 6.63 -2.20
CA LYS A 163 16.96 6.96 -3.63
C LYS A 163 16.75 8.45 -3.76
N ASP A 164 17.59 9.10 -4.56
CA ASP A 164 17.32 10.47 -5.01
C ASP A 164 16.16 10.44 -6.01
N ILE A 165 15.20 11.37 -5.89
CA ILE A 165 14.05 11.44 -6.79
C ILE A 165 14.45 11.53 -8.27
N ARG A 166 15.61 12.14 -8.57
CA ARG A 166 16.16 12.31 -9.93
C ARG A 166 16.58 10.99 -10.56
N GLY A 167 16.89 10.00 -9.73
CA GLY A 167 17.19 8.63 -10.16
C GLY A 167 15.96 7.79 -10.50
N ILE A 168 14.75 8.30 -10.29
CA ILE A 168 13.51 7.56 -10.50
C ILE A 168 12.87 8.00 -11.83
N PRO A 169 12.85 7.14 -12.88
CA PRO A 169 12.39 7.52 -14.22
C PRO A 169 10.96 8.10 -14.26
N ALA A 170 10.07 7.62 -13.40
CA ALA A 170 8.69 8.06 -13.34
C ALA A 170 8.52 9.55 -12.95
N PHE A 171 9.49 10.14 -12.23
CA PHE A 171 9.43 11.54 -11.80
C PHE A 171 10.19 12.49 -12.73
N ARG A 172 10.91 11.97 -13.74
CA ARG A 172 11.66 12.78 -14.69
C ARG A 172 10.82 13.91 -15.34
N PRO A 173 9.58 13.66 -15.82
CA PRO A 173 8.77 14.73 -16.41
C PRO A 173 8.37 15.83 -15.41
N LEU A 174 8.23 15.50 -14.13
CA LEU A 174 7.91 16.48 -13.08
C LEU A 174 9.15 17.31 -12.71
N ILE A 175 10.31 16.66 -12.64
CA ILE A 175 11.58 17.32 -12.36
C ILE A 175 11.98 18.24 -13.52
N GLU A 176 11.84 17.81 -14.77
CA GLU A 176 12.15 18.63 -15.95
C GLU A 176 11.18 19.82 -16.11
N ARG A 177 9.92 19.65 -15.68
CA ARG A 177 8.88 20.69 -15.82
C ARG A 177 8.84 21.70 -14.67
N PHE A 178 9.22 21.29 -13.45
CA PHE A 178 9.07 22.11 -12.24
C PHE A 178 10.37 22.26 -11.42
N GLY A 179 11.36 21.40 -11.64
CA GLY A 179 12.65 21.41 -10.94
C GLY A 179 13.66 22.35 -11.57
N GLY A 180 13.23 23.58 -11.88
CA GLY A 180 14.07 24.61 -12.47
C GLY A 180 15.48 24.61 -11.86
N THR A 181 16.47 24.60 -12.73
CA THR A 181 17.90 24.70 -12.40
C THR A 181 18.10 25.87 -11.44
N ALA A 182 18.49 25.56 -10.20
CA ALA A 182 19.25 26.47 -9.37
C ALA A 182 20.73 26.35 -9.74
#